data_AF-A0A3N5QKX6-F1
#
_entry.id   AF-A0A3N5QKX6-F1
#
_cell.length_a   1.000
_cell.length_b   1.000
_cell.length_c   1.000
_cell.angle_alpha   90.00
_cell.angle_beta   90.00
_cell.angle_gamma   90.00
#
_symmetry.space_group_name_H-M   'P 1'
#
loop_
_entity.id
_entity.type
_entity.pdbx_description
1 polymer ?
#
loop_
_entity_poly.entity_id
_entity_poly.type
_entity_poly.pdbx_seq_one_letter_code
_entity_poly.pdbx_strand_id
1 'polypeptide(L)'
;MKSGFLKGFLIVVFLMLASRAAAPGLSVAFILVSEPVDAYERLMIAIIMVESSGDTLAFNLREEARGPFQIRPVRLKDYNRRTGKCYTNADCFNYNISKEIFLYYAKKIGYPDYQSIARKWNGSGRMTLNYWEKVKKYL
;
A
#
# COMPACT_ATOMS: atom_id res chain seq x y z
N MET A 1 -48.78 32.02 50.49
CA MET A 1 -47.62 31.13 50.27
C MET A 1 -46.34 31.96 50.27
N LYS A 2 -45.35 31.63 51.12
CA LYS A 2 -44.08 32.40 51.19
C LYS A 2 -43.35 32.31 49.84
N SER A 3 -42.97 33.45 49.26
CA SER A 3 -42.31 33.58 47.94
C SER A 3 -41.18 32.58 47.68
N GLY A 4 -40.41 32.21 48.70
CA GLY A 4 -39.34 31.20 48.60
C GLY A 4 -39.83 29.78 48.27
N PHE A 5 -41.03 29.40 48.72
CA PHE A 5 -41.61 28.08 48.43
C PHE A 5 -41.99 27.95 46.95
N LEU A 6 -42.56 29.01 46.36
CA LEU A 6 -42.94 29.03 44.94
C LEU A 6 -41.70 28.96 44.04
N LYS A 7 -40.61 29.67 44.40
CA LYS A 7 -39.34 29.61 43.67
C LYS A 7 -38.70 28.22 43.75
N GLY A 8 -38.67 27.61 44.92
CA GLY A 8 -38.16 26.25 45.11
C GLY A 8 -38.96 25.22 44.30
N PHE A 9 -40.29 25.34 44.32
CA PHE A 9 -41.18 24.50 43.53
C PHE A 9 -40.92 24.63 42.02
N LEU A 10 -40.78 25.86 41.51
CA LEU A 10 -40.47 26.10 40.10
C LEU A 10 -39.12 25.50 39.68
N ILE A 11 -38.09 25.62 40.51
CA ILE A 11 -36.77 25.05 40.23
C ILE A 11 -36.85 23.51 40.12
N VAL A 12 -37.56 22.86 41.03
CA VAL A 12 -37.73 21.40 41.00
C VAL A 12 -38.50 20.96 39.74
N VAL A 13 -39.55 21.70 39.36
CA VAL A 13 -40.30 21.42 38.13
C VAL A 13 -39.42 21.58 36.89
N PHE A 14 -38.61 22.64 36.79
CA PHE A 14 -37.68 22.82 35.67
C PHE A 14 -36.62 21.72 35.59
N LEU A 15 -36.09 21.26 36.74
CA LEU A 15 -35.12 20.15 36.77
C LEU A 15 -35.75 18.81 36.35
N MET A 16 -36.99 18.53 36.76
CA MET A 16 -37.70 17.32 36.35
C MET A 16 -38.02 17.33 34.85
N LEU A 17 -38.35 18.49 34.26
CA LEU A 17 -38.57 18.62 32.82
C LEU A 17 -37.28 18.39 32.01
N ALA A 18 -36.13 18.86 32.51
CA ALA A 18 -34.84 18.64 31.86
C ALA A 18 -34.40 17.17 31.87
N SER A 19 -34.74 16.41 32.92
CA SER A 19 -34.39 14.98 33.04
C SER A 19 -35.08 14.05 32.03
N ARG A 20 -36.08 14.53 31.28
CA ARG A 20 -36.78 13.79 30.24
C ARG A 20 -36.34 14.11 28.81
N ALA A 21 -35.35 14.99 28.64
CA ALA A 21 -34.78 15.29 27.33
C ALA A 21 -33.79 14.18 26.93
N ALA A 22 -34.29 13.12 26.28
CA ALA A 22 -33.43 12.17 25.58
C ALA A 22 -32.98 12.81 24.26
N ALA A 23 -31.66 12.90 24.05
CA ALA A 23 -31.15 13.25 22.72
C ALA A 23 -31.65 12.18 21.73
N PRO A 24 -32.20 12.57 20.56
CA PRO A 24 -32.58 11.58 19.55
C PRO A 24 -31.36 10.73 19.20
N GLY A 25 -31.56 9.41 19.11
CA GLY A 25 -30.48 8.50 18.72
C GLY A 25 -29.87 8.96 17.40
N LEU A 26 -28.55 9.04 17.36
CA LEU A 26 -27.83 9.48 16.16
C LEU A 26 -27.99 8.44 15.06
N SER A 27 -28.91 8.65 14.12
CA SER A 27 -29.12 7.77 12.97
C SER A 27 -28.15 8.15 11.85
N VAL A 28 -26.87 7.84 12.06
CA VAL A 28 -25.82 8.03 11.05
C VAL A 28 -25.57 6.73 10.30
N ALA A 29 -25.60 6.80 8.97
CA ALA A 29 -25.14 5.72 8.11
C ALA A 29 -23.60 5.72 8.08
N PHE A 30 -22.99 4.62 8.52
CA PHE A 30 -21.55 4.41 8.34
C PHE A 30 -21.29 3.99 6.89
N ILE A 31 -20.66 4.87 6.12
CA ILE A 31 -20.11 4.50 4.82
C ILE A 31 -18.72 3.92 5.10
N LEU A 32 -18.62 2.60 5.10
CA LEU A 32 -17.32 1.91 5.08
C LEU A 32 -16.65 2.23 3.74
N VAL A 33 -15.71 3.16 3.75
CA VAL A 33 -14.81 3.38 2.61
C VAL A 33 -13.88 2.17 2.57
N SER A 34 -14.03 1.31 1.57
CA SER A 34 -13.08 0.23 1.33
C SER A 34 -11.77 0.82 0.80
N GLU A 35 -10.65 0.41 1.38
CA GLU A 35 -9.33 0.67 0.80
C GLU A 35 -9.30 0.15 -0.66
N PRO A 36 -8.81 0.93 -1.62
CA PRO A 36 -8.68 0.46 -2.99
C PRO A 36 -7.70 -0.71 -3.03
N VAL A 37 -8.11 -1.83 -3.65
CA VAL A 37 -7.22 -2.98 -3.88
C VAL A 37 -6.11 -2.57 -4.84
N ASP A 38 -4.85 -2.65 -4.41
CA ASP A 38 -3.71 -2.41 -5.29
C ASP A 38 -3.62 -3.56 -6.29
N ALA A 39 -3.99 -3.27 -7.55
CA ALA A 39 -4.04 -4.24 -8.64
C ALA A 39 -2.69 -4.91 -8.94
N TYR A 40 -1.58 -4.45 -8.36
CA TYR A 40 -0.26 -5.08 -8.51
C TYR A 40 0.21 -5.81 -7.26
N GLU A 41 -0.52 -5.76 -6.14
CA GLU A 41 -0.07 -6.29 -4.85
C GLU A 41 0.31 -7.77 -4.91
N ARG A 42 -0.60 -8.61 -5.43
CA ARG A 42 -0.35 -10.05 -5.61
C ARG A 42 0.89 -10.32 -6.46
N LEU A 43 1.06 -9.57 -7.55
CA LEU A 43 2.24 -9.71 -8.41
C LEU A 43 3.52 -9.25 -7.71
N MET A 44 3.48 -8.15 -6.97
CA MET A 44 4.65 -7.66 -6.22
C MET A 44 5.12 -8.70 -5.21
N ILE A 45 4.20 -9.27 -4.42
CA ILE A 45 4.51 -10.33 -3.46
C ILE A 45 5.16 -11.51 -4.18
N ALA A 46 4.57 -11.98 -5.28
CA ALA A 46 5.11 -13.09 -6.06
C ALA A 46 6.52 -12.82 -6.62
N ILE A 47 6.76 -11.60 -7.14
CA ILE A 47 8.07 -11.18 -7.63
C ILE A 47 9.11 -11.16 -6.49
N ILE A 48 8.76 -10.57 -5.35
CA ILE A 48 9.65 -10.51 -4.18
C ILE A 48 10.04 -11.91 -3.72
N MET A 49 9.09 -12.84 -3.68
CA MET A 49 9.38 -14.23 -3.30
C MET A 49 10.36 -14.91 -4.27
N VAL A 50 10.26 -14.65 -5.58
CA VAL A 50 11.19 -15.22 -6.57
C VAL A 50 12.56 -14.55 -6.54
N GLU A 51 12.61 -13.24 -6.34
CA GLU A 51 13.85 -12.45 -6.41
C GLU A 51 14.68 -12.52 -5.13
N SER A 52 14.04 -12.49 -3.96
CA SER A 52 14.71 -12.34 -2.67
C SER A 52 14.19 -13.26 -1.58
N SER A 53 13.20 -14.12 -1.86
CA SER A 53 12.52 -14.93 -0.84
C SER A 53 11.95 -14.08 0.32
N GLY A 54 11.56 -12.83 0.05
CA GLY A 54 11.03 -11.90 1.05
C GLY A 54 12.08 -11.01 1.73
N ASP A 55 13.38 -11.18 1.43
CA ASP A 55 14.44 -10.42 2.08
C ASP A 55 14.60 -9.01 1.48
N THR A 56 14.21 -8.00 2.26
CA THR A 56 14.34 -6.58 1.90
C THR A 56 15.80 -6.10 1.82
N LEU A 57 16.74 -6.81 2.44
CA LEU A 57 18.17 -6.49 2.46
C LEU A 57 18.99 -7.40 1.51
N ALA A 58 18.33 -8.18 0.67
CA ALA A 58 18.98 -9.11 -0.25
C ALA A 58 19.99 -8.39 -1.16
N PHE A 59 21.19 -8.95 -1.26
CA PHE A 59 22.25 -8.45 -2.14
C PHE A 59 22.86 -9.56 -2.98
N ASN A 60 22.82 -9.41 -4.30
CA ASN A 60 23.49 -10.29 -5.24
C ASN A 60 24.80 -9.66 -5.71
N LEU A 61 25.92 -10.24 -5.27
CA LEU A 61 27.27 -9.73 -5.56
C LEU A 61 27.60 -9.74 -7.07
N ARG A 62 27.12 -10.75 -7.81
CA ARG A 62 27.46 -10.93 -9.23
C ARG A 62 26.78 -9.90 -10.13
N GLU A 63 25.52 -9.60 -9.85
CA GLU A 63 24.72 -8.67 -10.66
C GLU A 63 24.61 -7.27 -10.04
N GLU A 64 25.18 -7.11 -8.84
CA GLU A 64 25.03 -5.95 -7.97
C GLU A 64 23.56 -5.58 -7.72
N ALA A 65 22.67 -6.58 -7.74
CA ALA A 65 21.24 -6.39 -7.55
C ALA A 65 20.91 -6.26 -6.07
N ARG A 66 20.06 -5.29 -5.72
CA ARG A 66 19.78 -4.93 -4.32
C ARG A 66 18.30 -4.92 -4.02
N GLY A 67 17.99 -5.29 -2.77
CA GLY A 67 16.67 -5.18 -2.18
C GLY A 67 15.69 -6.26 -2.64
N PRO A 68 14.41 -6.10 -2.24
CA PRO A 68 13.42 -7.16 -2.35
C PRO A 68 13.06 -7.52 -3.80
N PHE A 69 13.25 -6.57 -4.73
CA PHE A 69 13.00 -6.75 -6.17
C PHE A 69 14.29 -7.00 -6.99
N GLN A 70 15.45 -7.12 -6.34
CA GLN A 70 16.76 -7.31 -6.99
C GLN A 70 17.01 -6.28 -8.11
N ILE A 71 16.98 -4.99 -7.74
CA ILE A 71 17.18 -3.89 -8.69
C ILE A 71 18.66 -3.77 -9.04
N ARG A 72 18.99 -3.94 -10.32
CA ARG A 72 20.36 -3.78 -10.86
C ARG A 72 20.71 -2.30 -11.09
N PRO A 73 22.00 -1.90 -11.02
CA PRO A 73 22.43 -0.51 -11.23
C PRO A 73 21.96 0.10 -12.56
N VAL A 74 21.94 -0.69 -13.63
CA VAL A 74 21.46 -0.23 -14.95
C VAL A 74 19.97 0.13 -14.93
N ARG A 75 19.15 -0.60 -14.16
CA ARG A 75 17.71 -0.33 -14.01
C ARG A 75 17.49 0.93 -13.20
N LEU A 76 18.22 1.09 -12.10
CA LEU A 76 18.18 2.29 -11.27
C LEU A 76 18.59 3.54 -12.08
N LYS A 77 19.68 3.45 -12.85
CA LYS A 77 20.16 4.54 -13.71
C LYS A 77 19.13 4.93 -14.76
N ASP A 78 18.47 3.95 -15.40
CA ASP A 78 17.39 4.23 -16.35
C ASP A 78 16.18 4.88 -15.67
N TYR A 79 15.76 4.38 -14.51
CA TYR A 79 14.66 4.97 -13.73
C TYR A 79 14.95 6.43 -13.39
N ASN A 80 16.09 6.70 -12.74
CA ASN A 80 16.53 8.05 -12.36
C ASN A 80 16.54 9.00 -13.55
N ARG A 81 17.12 8.57 -14.68
CA ARG A 81 17.16 9.37 -15.91
C ARG A 81 15.76 9.71 -16.43
N ARG A 82 14.79 8.80 -16.32
CA ARG A 82 13.44 9.00 -16.86
C ARG A 82 12.52 9.79 -15.93
N THR A 83 12.78 9.78 -14.63
CA THR A 83 11.93 10.42 -13.63
C THR A 83 12.53 11.69 -13.05
N GLY A 84 13.82 11.95 -13.30
CA GLY A 84 14.57 13.05 -12.69
C GLY A 84 14.95 12.78 -11.23
N LYS A 85 14.74 11.56 -10.73
CA LYS A 85 15.13 11.15 -9.38
C LYS A 85 16.65 10.91 -9.28
N CYS A 86 17.17 10.96 -8.07
CA CYS A 86 18.61 10.79 -7.78
C CYS A 86 18.86 9.67 -6.77
N TYR A 87 18.11 8.56 -6.85
CA TYR A 87 18.30 7.43 -5.95
C TYR A 87 19.65 6.75 -6.18
N THR A 88 20.29 6.32 -5.11
CA THR A 88 21.54 5.56 -5.08
C THR A 88 21.27 4.06 -5.03
N ASN A 89 22.29 3.25 -5.28
CA ASN A 89 22.17 1.79 -5.17
C ASN A 89 21.74 1.35 -3.75
N ALA A 90 22.17 2.06 -2.72
CA ALA A 90 21.80 1.75 -1.33
C ALA A 90 20.31 1.99 -1.06
N ASP A 91 19.70 2.97 -1.74
CA ASP A 91 18.27 3.27 -1.59
C ASP A 91 17.38 2.12 -2.04
N CYS A 92 17.88 1.21 -2.88
CA CYS A 92 17.14 0.00 -3.28
C CYS A 92 16.88 -0.98 -2.12
N PHE A 93 17.57 -0.86 -0.97
CA PHE A 93 17.22 -1.63 0.22
C PHE A 93 15.96 -1.10 0.92
N ASN A 94 15.55 0.15 0.65
CA ASN A 94 14.28 0.67 1.12
C ASN A 94 13.12 0.07 0.31
N TYR A 95 12.23 -0.65 0.99
CA TYR A 95 11.08 -1.31 0.36
C TYR A 95 10.21 -0.35 -0.47
N ASN A 96 9.91 0.84 0.05
CA ASN A 96 9.03 1.79 -0.62
C ASN A 96 9.67 2.34 -1.91
N ILE A 97 10.97 2.62 -1.88
CA ILE A 97 11.71 3.07 -3.07
C ILE A 97 11.77 1.94 -4.11
N SER A 98 12.06 0.71 -3.68
CA SER A 98 12.08 -0.43 -4.60
C SER A 98 10.71 -0.77 -5.18
N LYS A 99 9.64 -0.65 -4.39
CA LYS A 99 8.24 -0.73 -4.83
C LYS A 99 7.95 0.35 -5.87
N GLU A 100 8.34 1.60 -5.63
CA GLU A 100 8.16 2.72 -6.56
C GLU A 100 8.84 2.42 -7.91
N ILE A 101 10.09 1.96 -7.88
CA ILE A 101 10.86 1.62 -9.09
C ILE A 101 10.20 0.46 -9.84
N PHE A 102 9.83 -0.63 -9.15
CA PHE A 102 9.15 -1.76 -9.78
C PHE A 102 7.84 -1.32 -10.46
N LEU A 103 6.98 -0.61 -9.73
CA LEU A 103 5.69 -0.15 -10.23
C LEU A 103 5.82 0.81 -11.42
N TYR A 104 6.86 1.63 -11.46
CA TYR A 104 7.13 2.49 -12.62
C TYR A 104 7.26 1.70 -13.92
N TYR A 105 7.93 0.54 -13.90
CA TYR A 105 8.05 -0.31 -15.09
C TYR A 105 6.80 -1.17 -15.31
N ALA A 106 6.19 -1.70 -14.26
CA ALA A 106 4.98 -2.51 -14.36
C ALA A 106 3.80 -1.73 -14.97
N LYS A 107 3.61 -0.47 -14.55
CA LYS A 107 2.53 0.41 -15.02
C LYS A 107 2.64 0.77 -16.50
N LYS A 108 3.83 0.70 -17.11
CA LYS A 108 4.01 0.91 -18.56
C LYS A 108 3.47 -0.23 -19.41
N ILE A 109 3.34 -1.42 -18.83
CA ILE A 109 2.74 -2.59 -19.48
C ILE A 109 1.25 -2.61 -19.17
N GLY A 110 0.89 -2.36 -17.91
CA GLY A 110 -0.50 -2.26 -17.48
C GLY A 110 -1.07 -3.59 -16.96
N TYR A 111 -2.02 -3.49 -16.04
CA TYR A 111 -2.83 -4.61 -15.55
C TYR A 111 -3.84 -5.06 -16.64
N PRO A 112 -4.20 -6.35 -16.75
CA PRO A 112 -3.81 -7.51 -15.93
C PRO A 112 -2.64 -8.33 -16.46
N ASP A 113 -1.79 -7.79 -17.34
CA ASP A 113 -0.75 -8.58 -18.02
C ASP A 113 0.48 -8.88 -17.13
N TYR A 114 0.26 -9.68 -16.09
CA TYR A 114 1.27 -10.10 -15.12
C TYR A 114 2.42 -10.88 -15.75
N GLN A 115 2.12 -11.70 -16.76
CA GLN A 115 3.14 -12.47 -17.44
C GLN A 115 4.13 -11.54 -18.15
N SER A 116 3.64 -10.56 -18.93
CA SER A 116 4.53 -9.60 -19.58
C SER A 116 5.29 -8.75 -18.57
N ILE A 117 4.65 -8.33 -17.47
CA ILE A 117 5.32 -7.58 -16.40
C ILE A 117 6.47 -8.38 -15.81
N ALA A 118 6.21 -9.61 -15.35
CA ALA A 118 7.22 -10.48 -14.75
C ALA A 118 8.37 -10.76 -15.72
N ARG A 119 8.06 -11.08 -16.98
CA ARG A 119 9.06 -11.41 -18.00
C ARG A 119 9.95 -10.21 -18.32
N LYS A 120 9.37 -9.02 -18.53
CA LYS A 120 10.15 -7.79 -18.77
C LYS A 120 10.90 -7.32 -17.54
N TRP A 121 10.40 -7.62 -16.33
CA TRP A 121 11.14 -7.36 -15.09
C TRP A 121 12.43 -8.18 -15.06
N ASN A 122 12.32 -9.49 -15.27
CA ASN A 122 13.46 -10.42 -15.25
C ASN A 122 14.49 -10.15 -16.37
N GLY A 123 14.03 -9.88 -17.59
CA GLY A 123 14.93 -9.61 -18.71
C GLY A 123 14.30 -9.86 -20.08
N SER A 124 15.04 -10.52 -20.97
CA SER A 124 14.61 -10.84 -22.33
C SER A 124 14.93 -12.28 -22.71
N GLY A 125 14.33 -12.77 -23.79
CA GLY A 125 14.58 -14.12 -24.32
C GLY A 125 13.78 -15.24 -23.64
N ARG A 126 14.11 -16.48 -24.00
CA ARG A 126 13.34 -17.69 -23.61
C ARG A 126 13.41 -18.00 -22.10
N MET A 127 14.50 -17.63 -21.44
CA MET A 127 14.69 -17.86 -20.00
C MET A 127 13.63 -17.17 -19.14
N THR A 128 12.98 -16.11 -19.65
CA THR A 128 11.89 -15.40 -18.97
C THR A 128 10.63 -16.27 -18.79
N LEU A 129 10.45 -17.34 -19.59
CA LEU A 129 9.33 -18.27 -19.41
C LEU A 129 9.49 -19.09 -18.12
N ASN A 130 10.69 -19.60 -17.86
CA ASN A 130 10.97 -20.33 -16.62
C ASN A 130 10.84 -19.42 -15.39
N TYR A 131 11.21 -18.14 -15.52
CA TYR A 131 10.98 -17.15 -14.47
C TYR A 131 9.49 -16.94 -14.21
N TRP A 132 8.68 -16.79 -15.26
CA TRP A 132 7.23 -16.68 -15.12
C TRP A 132 6.61 -17.88 -14.41
N GLU A 133 7.03 -19.10 -14.75
CA GLU A 133 6.54 -20.30 -14.06
C GLU A 133 6.90 -20.33 -12.56
N LYS A 134 7.98 -19.66 -12.14
CA LYS A 134 8.28 -19.47 -10.71
C LYS A 134 7.34 -18.45 -10.07
N VAL A 135 7.15 -17.30 -10.71
CA VAL A 135 6.26 -16.22 -10.22
C VAL A 135 4.83 -16.73 -10.07
N LYS A 136 4.35 -17.48 -11.06
CA LYS A 136 2.99 -18.05 -11.08
C LYS A 136 2.69 -18.96 -9.88
N LYS A 137 3.71 -19.58 -9.25
CA LYS A 137 3.51 -20.40 -8.04
C LYS A 137 3.15 -19.59 -6.80
N TYR A 138 3.40 -18.29 -6.81
CA TYR A 138 3.13 -17.36 -5.71
C TYR A 138 1.99 -16.37 -6.02
N LEU A 139 1.33 -16.51 -7.18
CA LEU A 139 0.17 -15.69 -7.58
C LEU A 139 -1.14 -16.32 -7.11
#